data_AF-A0A1I7YNC0-F1
#
_entry.id   AF-A0A1I7YNC0-F1
#
_cell.length_a   1.000
_cell.length_b   1.000
_cell.length_c   1.000
_cell.angle_alpha   90.00
_cell.angle_beta   90.00
_cell.angle_gamma   90.00
#
_symmetry.space_group_name_H-M   'P 1'
#
loop_
_entity.id
_entity.type
_entity.pdbx_description
1 polymer ?
#
loop_
_entity_poly.entity_id
_entity_poly.type
_entity_poly.pdbx_seq_one_letter_code
_entity_poly.pdbx_strand_id
1 'polypeptide(L)'
;MSLGNTETAKLLKTVAPLIDQVSGRFYSSWGSPDCTNVLLTSLFKRVYLRKICVLFCGKIAYAFLEDQINNAPFLRYVKIDGRSWPKSTLDLLAKFCSKGRPGNRADASVFCDDLIIDSSFMQHLLDLWKTNENPNFRFRSFQSILNEEYRAVVKNYKVFEMRNGSRKTFFKHPTAKSIARVSNVDFSMDIFTCECDRFEKCLLKKRYPKFHDF
;
A
#
# COMPACT_ATOMS: atom_id res chain seq x y z
N MET A 1 -26.50 -15.75 13.74
CA MET A 1 -25.43 -15.30 14.65
C MET A 1 -25.44 -16.22 15.86
N SER A 2 -24.37 -16.94 16.14
CA SER A 2 -24.26 -17.77 17.36
C SER A 2 -24.05 -16.87 18.59
N LEU A 3 -24.46 -17.35 19.77
CA LEU A 3 -24.34 -16.64 21.05
C LEU A 3 -22.90 -16.12 21.30
N GLY A 4 -21.89 -16.90 20.91
CA GLY A 4 -20.48 -16.55 21.05
C GLY A 4 -20.04 -15.32 20.25
N ASN A 5 -20.66 -15.01 19.11
CA ASN A 5 -20.32 -13.81 18.33
C ASN A 5 -20.71 -12.53 19.07
N THR A 6 -21.84 -12.56 19.78
CA THR A 6 -22.33 -11.41 20.54
C THR A 6 -21.43 -11.08 21.72
N GLU A 7 -21.00 -12.11 22.46
CA GLU A 7 -20.06 -11.94 23.58
C GLU A 7 -18.69 -11.46 23.10
N THR A 8 -18.18 -12.05 22.02
CA THR A 8 -16.93 -11.61 21.37
C THR A 8 -17.00 -10.14 20.97
N ALA A 9 -18.10 -9.71 20.34
CA ALA A 9 -18.29 -8.32 19.94
C ALA A 9 -18.36 -7.36 21.14
N LYS A 10 -18.98 -7.76 22.26
CA LYS A 10 -18.99 -6.98 23.50
C LYS A 10 -17.58 -6.81 24.06
N LEU A 11 -16.82 -7.89 24.15
CA LEU A 11 -15.44 -7.86 24.65
C LEU A 11 -14.56 -6.96 23.79
N LEU A 12 -14.64 -7.08 22.45
CA LEU A 12 -13.85 -6.25 21.53
C LEU A 12 -14.18 -4.77 21.65
N LYS A 13 -15.45 -4.42 21.91
CA LYS A 13 -15.83 -3.03 22.17
C LYS A 13 -15.18 -2.48 23.44
N THR A 14 -15.08 -3.29 24.49
CA THR A 14 -14.42 -2.90 25.75
C THR A 14 -12.90 -2.78 25.58
N VAL A 15 -12.28 -3.64 24.77
CA VAL A 15 -10.83 -3.64 24.56
C VAL A 15 -10.38 -2.59 23.53
N ALA A 16 -11.24 -2.18 22.60
CA ALA A 16 -10.87 -1.26 21.52
C ALA A 16 -10.16 0.03 21.97
N PRO A 17 -10.60 0.75 23.03
CA PRO A 17 -9.90 1.94 23.51
C PRO A 17 -8.49 1.68 24.05
N LEU A 18 -8.18 0.44 24.43
CA LEU A 18 -6.87 0.03 24.97
C LEU A 18 -5.88 -0.33 23.86
N ILE A 19 -6.31 -0.37 22.59
CA ILE A 19 -5.45 -0.71 21.46
C ILE A 19 -4.65 0.53 21.06
N ASP A 20 -3.34 0.47 21.30
CA ASP A 20 -2.42 1.53 20.89
C ASP A 20 -2.42 1.69 19.37
N GLN A 21 -2.69 2.90 18.91
CA GLN A 21 -2.73 3.25 17.49
C GLN A 21 -1.33 3.25 16.84
N VAL A 22 -0.27 3.46 17.63
CA VAL A 22 1.11 3.60 17.14
C VAL A 22 1.78 2.24 16.89
N SER A 23 1.36 1.20 17.59
CA SER A 23 1.89 -0.16 17.42
C SER A 23 0.86 -1.17 16.92
N GLY A 24 -0.43 -0.83 17.02
CA GLY A 24 -1.56 -1.69 16.72
C GLY A 24 -1.53 -2.28 15.33
N ARG A 25 -1.88 -3.56 15.25
CA ARG A 25 -1.90 -4.34 14.00
C ARG A 25 -3.13 -5.22 13.95
N PHE A 26 -3.71 -5.33 12.77
CA PHE A 26 -4.80 -6.26 12.49
C PHE A 26 -4.41 -7.19 11.35
N TYR A 27 -4.61 -8.49 11.54
CA TYR A 27 -4.29 -9.52 10.56
C TYR A 27 -5.45 -10.50 10.45
N SER A 28 -6.15 -10.51 9.31
CA SER A 28 -7.25 -11.44 9.08
C SER A 28 -7.04 -12.39 7.90
N SER A 29 -5.85 -12.39 7.28
CA SER A 29 -5.54 -13.19 6.08
C SER A 29 -5.59 -14.71 6.30
N TRP A 30 -5.55 -15.18 7.55
CA TRP A 30 -5.56 -16.61 7.89
C TRP A 30 -6.85 -17.07 8.58
N GLY A 31 -7.82 -16.16 8.76
CA GLY A 31 -9.08 -16.43 9.44
C GLY A 31 -10.21 -16.77 8.48
N SER A 32 -11.33 -17.26 9.02
CA SER A 32 -12.55 -17.39 8.22
C SER A 32 -13.12 -15.99 7.88
N PRO A 33 -13.83 -15.85 6.74
CA PRO A 33 -14.55 -14.63 6.41
C PRO A 33 -15.56 -14.23 7.49
N ASP A 34 -16.21 -15.20 8.14
CA ASP A 34 -17.20 -14.94 9.20
C ASP A 34 -16.56 -14.36 10.46
N CYS A 35 -15.45 -14.93 10.91
CA CYS A 35 -14.69 -14.37 12.03
C CYS A 35 -14.18 -12.97 11.69
N THR A 36 -13.63 -12.79 10.49
CA THR A 36 -13.19 -11.47 10.00
C THR A 36 -14.33 -10.46 10.04
N ASN A 37 -15.52 -10.83 9.57
CA ASN A 37 -16.69 -9.96 9.59
C ASN A 37 -17.07 -9.52 11.02
N VAL A 38 -17.09 -10.45 11.98
CA VAL A 38 -17.36 -10.14 13.40
C VAL A 38 -16.31 -9.17 13.96
N LEU A 39 -15.02 -9.42 13.69
CA LEU A 39 -13.93 -8.57 14.15
C LEU A 39 -14.02 -7.16 13.54
N LEU A 40 -14.17 -7.06 12.23
CA LEU A 40 -14.25 -5.78 11.52
C LEU A 40 -15.47 -4.97 11.96
N THR A 41 -16.64 -5.60 12.10
CA THR A 41 -17.86 -4.94 12.60
C THR A 41 -17.67 -4.39 14.01
N SER A 42 -16.95 -5.13 14.86
CA SER A 42 -16.69 -4.74 16.25
C SER A 42 -15.67 -3.61 16.35
N LEU A 43 -14.67 -3.58 15.47
CA LEU A 43 -13.57 -2.63 15.50
C LEU A 43 -13.79 -1.36 14.64
N PHE A 44 -14.72 -1.41 13.69
CA PHE A 44 -15.00 -0.32 12.75
C PHE A 44 -15.29 1.01 13.47
N LYS A 45 -14.57 2.07 13.07
CA LYS A 45 -14.59 3.42 13.65
C LYS A 45 -14.24 3.51 15.15
N ARG A 46 -13.71 2.44 15.74
CA ARG A 46 -13.29 2.40 17.16
C ARG A 46 -11.78 2.31 17.33
N VAL A 47 -11.08 1.79 16.33
CA VAL A 47 -9.62 1.65 16.33
C VAL A 47 -9.03 2.25 15.07
N TYR A 48 -7.83 2.78 15.19
CA TYR A 48 -7.01 3.23 14.07
C TYR A 48 -5.65 2.62 14.19
N LEU A 49 -5.25 1.82 13.21
CA LEU A 49 -4.13 0.90 13.34
C LEU A 49 -2.96 1.33 12.46
N ARG A 50 -1.75 0.97 12.88
CA ARG A 50 -0.54 1.21 12.09
C ARG A 50 -0.40 0.25 10.92
N LYS A 51 -0.87 -0.98 11.06
CA LYS A 51 -0.79 -2.02 10.03
C LYS A 51 -2.07 -2.82 9.95
N ILE A 52 -2.59 -3.03 8.75
CA ILE A 52 -3.76 -3.87 8.52
C ILE A 52 -3.50 -4.85 7.38
N CYS A 53 -3.90 -6.11 7.58
CA CYS A 53 -4.08 -7.11 6.53
C CYS A 53 -5.54 -7.54 6.56
N VAL A 54 -6.31 -7.13 5.55
CA VAL A 54 -7.76 -7.31 5.51
C VAL A 54 -8.11 -8.36 4.46
N LEU A 55 -8.78 -9.42 4.90
CA LEU A 55 -9.43 -10.41 4.05
C LEU A 55 -10.80 -9.86 3.61
N PHE A 56 -11.13 -9.94 2.33
CA PHE A 56 -12.45 -9.52 1.87
C PHE A 56 -13.55 -10.43 2.44
N CYS A 57 -14.49 -9.84 3.18
CA CYS A 57 -15.66 -10.53 3.72
C CYS A 57 -16.94 -9.70 3.47
N GLY A 58 -16.98 -8.97 2.35
CA GLY A 58 -18.09 -8.10 1.94
C GLY A 58 -17.89 -6.63 2.29
N LYS A 59 -19.00 -5.87 2.26
CA LYS A 59 -19.00 -4.39 2.36
C LYS A 59 -18.31 -3.85 3.61
N ILE A 60 -18.37 -4.57 4.74
CA ILE A 60 -17.71 -4.15 5.98
C ILE A 60 -16.19 -4.12 5.84
N ALA A 61 -15.59 -5.04 5.08
CA ALA A 61 -14.14 -5.05 4.85
C ALA A 61 -13.69 -3.83 4.04
N TYR A 62 -14.44 -3.49 3.01
CA TYR A 62 -14.19 -2.29 2.21
C TYR A 62 -14.37 -1.01 3.05
N ALA A 63 -15.48 -0.89 3.78
CA ALA A 63 -15.74 0.28 4.63
C ALA A 63 -14.67 0.44 5.71
N PHE A 64 -14.24 -0.65 6.35
CA PHE A 64 -13.16 -0.64 7.32
C PHE A 64 -11.84 -0.17 6.69
N LEU A 65 -11.47 -0.72 5.53
CA LEU A 65 -10.26 -0.31 4.81
C LEU A 65 -10.28 1.19 4.48
N GLU A 66 -11.41 1.69 3.97
CA GLU A 66 -11.59 3.09 3.63
C GLU A 66 -11.48 4.01 4.86
N ASP A 67 -12.14 3.65 5.96
CA ASP A 67 -12.07 4.37 7.22
C ASP A 67 -10.64 4.42 7.78
N GLN A 68 -9.92 3.28 7.78
CA GLN A 68 -8.51 3.26 8.19
C GLN A 68 -7.66 4.17 7.31
N ILE A 69 -7.78 4.06 5.99
CA ILE A 69 -6.99 4.88 5.06
C ILE A 69 -7.29 6.36 5.25
N ASN A 70 -8.54 6.74 5.51
CA ASN A 70 -8.92 8.13 5.66
C ASN A 70 -8.51 8.71 7.02
N ASN A 71 -8.72 7.96 8.09
CA ASN A 71 -8.74 8.49 9.45
C ASN A 71 -7.56 8.03 10.34
N ALA A 72 -6.82 6.98 9.98
CA ALA A 72 -5.71 6.49 10.81
C ALA A 72 -4.39 7.27 10.53
N PRO A 73 -3.92 8.15 11.43
CA PRO A 73 -2.75 9.00 11.18
C PRO A 73 -1.43 8.21 11.14
N PHE A 74 -1.39 7.06 11.80
CA PHE A 74 -0.19 6.21 11.90
C PHE A 74 -0.20 5.03 10.92
N LEU A 75 -1.21 4.91 10.05
CA LEU A 75 -1.29 3.81 9.10
C LEU A 75 -0.08 3.85 8.15
N ARG A 76 0.69 2.77 8.15
CA ARG A 76 1.92 2.59 7.35
C ARG A 76 1.87 1.38 6.43
N TYR A 77 1.04 0.39 6.75
CA TYR A 77 0.97 -0.84 5.97
C TYR A 77 -0.47 -1.27 5.75
N VAL A 78 -0.82 -1.49 4.49
CA VAL A 78 -2.10 -2.04 4.06
C VAL A 78 -1.82 -3.24 3.19
N LYS A 79 -2.33 -4.40 3.58
CA LYS A 79 -2.46 -5.57 2.71
C LYS A 79 -3.94 -5.88 2.54
N ILE A 80 -4.36 -6.08 1.30
CA ILE A 80 -5.66 -6.69 1.00
C ILE A 80 -5.44 -8.11 0.51
N ASP A 81 -6.34 -9.00 0.94
CA ASP A 81 -6.29 -10.44 0.66
C ASP A 81 -7.70 -10.95 0.31
N GLY A 82 -7.77 -12.08 -0.38
CA GLY A 82 -9.01 -12.70 -0.82
C GLY A 82 -9.55 -12.18 -2.14
N ARG A 83 -10.70 -12.71 -2.54
CA ARG A 83 -11.35 -12.48 -3.84
C ARG A 83 -12.41 -11.39 -3.76
N SER A 84 -12.86 -10.93 -4.91
CA SER A 84 -14.04 -10.06 -5.08
C SER A 84 -13.94 -8.67 -4.44
N TRP A 85 -12.72 -8.16 -4.24
CA TRP A 85 -12.53 -6.75 -3.91
C TRP A 85 -13.08 -5.86 -5.04
N PRO A 86 -13.83 -4.78 -4.73
CA PRO A 86 -14.30 -3.84 -5.75
C PRO A 86 -13.14 -3.16 -6.50
N LYS A 87 -13.30 -2.86 -7.80
CA LYS A 87 -12.26 -2.15 -8.58
C LYS A 87 -11.84 -0.81 -7.95
N SER A 88 -12.77 -0.10 -7.31
CA SER A 88 -12.52 1.15 -6.57
C SER A 88 -11.51 0.99 -5.42
N THR A 89 -11.20 -0.24 -5.01
CA THR A 89 -10.14 -0.52 -4.03
C THR A 89 -8.78 -0.04 -4.54
N LEU A 90 -8.54 -0.06 -5.86
CA LEU A 90 -7.29 0.44 -6.44
C LEU A 90 -7.14 1.96 -6.21
N ASP A 91 -8.20 2.74 -6.43
CA ASP A 91 -8.20 4.18 -6.16
C ASP A 91 -7.93 4.47 -4.68
N LEU A 92 -8.51 3.65 -3.80
CA LEU A 92 -8.31 3.76 -2.36
C LEU A 92 -6.86 3.44 -1.96
N LEU A 93 -6.23 2.43 -2.57
CA LEU A 93 -4.82 2.11 -2.35
C LEU A 93 -3.88 3.17 -2.94
N ALA A 94 -4.23 3.77 -4.08
CA ALA A 94 -3.50 4.90 -4.63
C ALA A 94 -3.57 6.12 -3.69
N LYS A 95 -4.76 6.42 -3.14
CA LYS A 95 -4.95 7.43 -2.09
C LYS A 95 -4.13 7.13 -0.83
N PHE A 96 -4.00 5.88 -0.44
CA PHE A 96 -3.13 5.51 0.67
C PHE A 96 -1.65 5.72 0.33
N CYS A 97 -1.21 5.34 -0.87
CA CYS A 97 0.17 5.54 -1.33
C CYS A 97 0.56 7.02 -1.37
N SER A 98 -0.36 7.92 -1.76
CA SER A 98 -0.11 9.36 -1.79
C SER A 98 0.07 9.99 -0.40
N LYS A 99 -0.37 9.33 0.68
CA LYS A 99 -0.08 9.75 2.06
C LYS A 99 1.35 9.44 2.50
N GLY A 100 2.09 8.63 1.73
CA GLY A 100 3.47 8.29 2.01
C GLY A 100 4.41 9.48 1.85
N ARG A 101 5.24 9.75 2.87
CA ARG A 101 6.18 10.89 2.91
C ARG A 101 7.50 10.50 3.57
N PRO A 102 8.57 11.30 3.45
CA PRO A 102 9.80 11.10 4.19
C PRO A 102 9.58 10.77 5.67
N GLY A 103 10.25 9.72 6.16
CA GLY A 103 10.09 9.21 7.54
C GLY A 103 8.79 8.42 7.82
N ASN A 104 7.79 8.50 6.94
CA ASN A 104 6.52 7.77 7.03
C ASN A 104 6.11 7.14 5.69
N ARG A 105 6.84 6.08 5.31
CA ARG A 105 6.56 5.35 4.07
C ARG A 105 5.22 4.60 4.14
N ALA A 106 4.38 4.78 3.12
CA ALA A 106 3.17 3.98 2.91
C ALA A 106 3.53 2.69 2.15
N ASP A 107 3.08 1.53 2.62
CA ASP A 107 3.37 0.24 1.99
C ASP A 107 2.07 -0.53 1.76
N ALA A 108 1.70 -0.69 0.49
CA ALA A 108 0.49 -1.34 0.02
C ALA A 108 0.82 -2.67 -0.65
N SER A 109 0.03 -3.71 -0.37
CA SER A 109 0.16 -5.02 -1.00
C SER A 109 -1.21 -5.59 -1.39
N VAL A 110 -1.33 -6.07 -2.62
CA VAL A 110 -2.53 -6.71 -3.15
C VAL A 110 -2.26 -8.19 -3.36
N PHE A 111 -3.03 -9.03 -2.68
CA PHE A 111 -3.08 -10.48 -2.85
C PHE A 111 -4.50 -10.85 -3.26
N CYS A 112 -4.89 -10.45 -4.46
CA CYS A 112 -6.23 -10.66 -5.02
C CYS A 112 -6.10 -10.87 -6.52
N ASP A 113 -6.58 -11.99 -7.04
CA ASP A 113 -6.50 -12.31 -8.48
C ASP A 113 -7.54 -11.53 -9.30
N ASP A 114 -8.62 -11.08 -8.67
CA ASP A 114 -9.73 -10.40 -9.35
C ASP A 114 -9.47 -8.90 -9.58
N LEU A 115 -8.52 -8.32 -8.84
CA LEU A 115 -8.11 -6.92 -9.00
C LEU A 115 -7.02 -6.82 -10.05
N ILE A 116 -7.43 -6.64 -11.31
CA ILE A 116 -6.52 -6.47 -12.44
C ILE A 116 -5.72 -5.18 -12.24
N ILE A 117 -4.41 -5.31 -12.10
CA ILE A 117 -3.48 -4.18 -12.12
C ILE A 117 -2.85 -4.09 -13.50
N ASP A 118 -3.27 -3.10 -14.25
CA ASP A 118 -2.85 -2.87 -15.63
C ASP A 118 -1.86 -1.68 -15.74
N SER A 119 -1.45 -1.40 -16.97
CA SER A 119 -0.65 -0.21 -17.29
C SER A 119 -1.27 1.11 -16.84
N SER A 120 -2.60 1.25 -16.85
CA SER A 120 -3.27 2.50 -16.47
C SER A 120 -3.09 2.80 -14.99
N PHE A 121 -3.17 1.77 -14.13
CA PHE A 121 -2.90 1.92 -12.71
C PHE A 121 -1.42 2.23 -12.42
N MET A 122 -0.49 1.58 -13.14
CA MET A 122 0.94 1.89 -13.05
C MET A 122 1.23 3.35 -13.45
N GLN A 123 0.65 3.81 -14.56
CA GLN A 123 0.72 5.19 -15.03
C GLN A 123 0.20 6.15 -13.96
N HIS A 124 -0.97 5.85 -13.37
CA HIS A 124 -1.54 6.65 -12.29
C HIS A 124 -0.60 6.81 -11.09
N LEU A 125 0.03 5.72 -10.62
CA LEU A 125 1.00 5.78 -9.52
C LEU A 125 2.25 6.60 -9.88
N LEU A 126 2.71 6.52 -11.13
CA LEU A 126 3.84 7.33 -11.62
C LEU A 126 3.49 8.81 -11.73
N ASP A 127 2.25 9.13 -12.10
CA ASP A 127 1.76 10.51 -12.16
C ASP A 127 1.56 11.09 -10.76
N LEU A 128 1.06 10.29 -9.81
CA LEU A 128 1.08 10.65 -8.38
C LEU A 128 2.50 10.90 -7.89
N TRP A 129 3.49 10.11 -8.33
CA TRP A 129 4.88 10.34 -7.96
C TRP A 129 5.43 11.64 -8.54
N LYS A 130 5.09 11.99 -9.78
CA LYS A 130 5.54 13.22 -10.46
C LYS A 130 4.93 14.50 -9.89
N THR A 131 3.66 14.43 -9.46
CA THR A 131 2.89 15.60 -9.03
C THR A 131 3.02 15.89 -7.54
N ASN A 132 3.32 14.88 -6.72
CA ASN A 132 3.57 15.08 -5.29
C ASN A 132 5.02 15.49 -5.05
N GLU A 133 5.23 16.47 -4.16
CA GLU A 133 6.57 17.00 -3.89
C GLU A 133 7.52 15.97 -3.27
N ASN A 134 7.01 15.10 -2.38
CA ASN A 134 7.83 14.17 -1.60
C ASN A 134 7.13 12.82 -1.33
N PRO A 135 6.64 12.10 -2.36
CA PRO A 135 6.04 10.79 -2.17
C PRO A 135 7.09 9.80 -1.64
N ASN A 136 6.68 8.93 -0.72
CA ASN A 136 7.50 7.80 -0.27
C ASN A 136 6.60 6.61 -0.02
N PHE A 137 6.49 5.72 -1.02
CA PHE A 137 5.61 4.58 -0.92
C PHE A 137 6.17 3.32 -1.56
N ARG A 138 5.53 2.20 -1.24
CA ARG A 138 5.70 0.93 -1.91
C ARG A 138 4.32 0.41 -2.28
N PHE A 139 4.19 -0.07 -3.51
CA PHE A 139 3.05 -0.86 -3.94
C PHE A 139 3.55 -2.22 -4.44
N ARG A 140 2.85 -3.30 -4.11
CA ARG A 140 3.12 -4.66 -4.58
C ARG A 140 1.83 -5.35 -4.97
N SER A 141 1.91 -6.13 -6.04
CA SER A 141 0.93 -7.14 -6.41
C SER A 141 1.65 -8.40 -6.86
N PHE A 142 0.99 -9.54 -6.65
CA PHE A 142 1.42 -10.85 -7.14
C PHE A 142 1.05 -11.06 -8.61
N GLN A 143 0.28 -10.15 -9.19
CA GLN A 143 0.00 -10.15 -10.61
C GLN A 143 1.15 -9.53 -11.38
N SER A 144 1.47 -10.14 -12.52
CA SER A 144 2.38 -9.58 -13.52
C SER A 144 1.63 -8.61 -14.43
N ILE A 145 2.30 -7.53 -14.85
CA ILE A 145 1.82 -6.71 -15.98
C ILE A 145 2.40 -7.30 -17.27
N LEU A 146 1.60 -7.37 -18.33
CA LEU A 146 2.05 -7.81 -19.65
C LEU A 146 3.26 -6.98 -20.10
N ASN A 147 4.25 -7.65 -20.70
CA ASN A 147 5.51 -7.00 -21.09
C ASN A 147 5.29 -5.82 -22.05
N GLU A 148 4.30 -5.90 -22.92
CA GLU A 148 3.96 -4.87 -23.92
C GLU A 148 3.38 -3.62 -23.25
N GLU A 149 2.39 -3.81 -22.37
CA GLU A 149 1.81 -2.74 -21.55
C GLU A 149 2.86 -2.04 -20.69
N TYR A 150 3.72 -2.82 -20.03
CA TYR A 150 4.82 -2.29 -19.24
C TYR A 150 5.77 -1.45 -20.09
N ARG A 151 6.17 -1.96 -21.27
CA ARG A 151 7.05 -1.23 -22.20
C ARG A 151 6.41 0.06 -22.70
N ALA A 152 5.10 0.05 -22.97
CA ALA A 152 4.36 1.24 -23.39
C ALA A 152 4.41 2.34 -22.32
N VAL A 153 4.15 2.01 -21.05
CA VAL A 153 4.28 2.98 -19.95
C VAL A 153 5.73 3.45 -19.83
N VAL A 154 6.69 2.54 -19.80
CA VAL A 154 8.12 2.87 -19.64
C VAL A 154 8.61 3.84 -20.72
N LYS A 155 8.16 3.69 -21.97
CA LYS A 155 8.53 4.57 -23.10
C LYS A 155 8.13 6.04 -22.87
N ASN A 156 7.07 6.28 -22.11
CA ASN A 156 6.56 7.63 -21.81
C ASN A 156 7.33 8.35 -20.70
N TYR A 157 8.29 7.68 -20.07
CA TYR A 157 9.09 8.24 -18.98
C TYR A 157 10.57 8.20 -19.32
N LYS A 158 11.32 9.19 -18.81
CA LYS A 158 12.77 9.22 -18.94
C LYS A 158 13.37 8.09 -18.09
N VAL A 159 13.65 6.97 -18.73
CA VAL A 159 14.32 5.83 -18.09
C VAL A 159 15.76 6.20 -17.78
N PHE A 160 16.14 6.02 -16.51
CA PHE A 160 17.50 6.29 -16.07
C PHE A 160 18.39 5.04 -16.19
N GLU A 161 17.87 3.89 -15.78
CA GLU A 161 18.60 2.62 -15.86
C GLU A 161 17.63 1.45 -16.05
N MET A 162 17.99 0.55 -16.98
CA MET A 162 17.39 -0.78 -17.09
C MET A 162 18.44 -1.81 -16.71
N ARG A 163 18.16 -2.60 -15.65
CA ARG A 163 19.08 -3.66 -15.24
C ARG A 163 18.73 -4.96 -15.94
N ASN A 164 19.47 -5.27 -16.99
CA ASN A 164 19.36 -6.52 -17.77
C ASN A 164 19.32 -7.74 -16.83
N GLY A 165 18.32 -8.60 -17.01
CA GLY A 165 18.07 -9.79 -16.19
C GLY A 165 17.07 -9.61 -15.04
N SER A 166 16.91 -8.40 -14.48
CA SER A 166 16.05 -8.20 -13.29
C SER A 166 14.63 -7.67 -13.59
N ARG A 167 14.33 -7.37 -14.86
CA ARG A 167 13.09 -6.70 -15.33
C ARG A 167 12.67 -5.51 -14.44
N LYS A 168 13.65 -4.79 -13.91
CA LYS A 168 13.48 -3.58 -13.10
C LYS A 168 13.94 -2.37 -13.90
N THR A 169 13.08 -1.37 -13.91
CA THR A 169 13.36 -0.06 -14.51
C THR A 169 13.42 0.98 -13.40
N PHE A 170 14.42 1.85 -13.49
CA PHE A 170 14.60 2.98 -12.60
C PHE A 170 14.29 4.28 -13.34
N PHE A 171 13.55 5.15 -12.69
CA PHE A 171 13.22 6.49 -13.16
C PHE A 171 13.74 7.50 -12.15
N LYS A 172 14.38 8.57 -12.64
CA LYS A 172 14.74 9.73 -11.81
C LYS A 172 13.61 10.75 -11.91
N HIS A 173 13.22 11.31 -10.77
CA HIS A 173 12.22 12.38 -10.78
C HIS A 173 12.80 13.61 -11.48
N PRO A 174 12.04 14.38 -12.28
CA PRO A 174 12.57 15.53 -13.01
C PRO A 174 13.16 16.63 -12.12
N THR A 175 12.49 16.93 -11.00
CA THR A 175 12.85 18.06 -10.11
C THR A 175 13.19 17.63 -8.67
N ALA A 176 12.39 16.77 -8.06
CA ALA A 176 12.64 16.26 -6.71
C ALA A 176 13.85 15.29 -6.64
N LYS A 177 14.46 15.21 -5.45
CA LYS A 177 15.53 14.25 -5.12
C LYS A 177 14.95 12.85 -4.86
N SER A 178 14.24 12.28 -5.84
CA SER A 178 13.57 10.99 -5.70
C SER A 178 13.74 10.09 -6.92
N ILE A 179 13.56 8.79 -6.71
CA ILE A 179 13.54 7.78 -7.77
C ILE A 179 12.30 6.90 -7.65
N ALA A 180 11.84 6.40 -8.79
CA ALA A 180 10.91 5.29 -8.89
C ALA A 180 11.63 4.04 -9.37
N ARG A 181 11.37 2.90 -8.74
CA ARG A 181 11.78 1.57 -9.20
C ARG A 181 10.55 0.76 -9.50
N VAL A 182 10.40 0.29 -10.74
CA VAL A 182 9.26 -0.53 -11.16
C VAL A 182 9.71 -1.88 -11.70
N SER A 183 9.03 -2.94 -11.29
CA SER A 183 9.20 -4.34 -11.73
C SER A 183 7.89 -4.87 -12.28
N ASN A 184 7.93 -5.71 -13.33
CA ASN A 184 6.72 -6.27 -13.96
C ASN A 184 6.46 -7.77 -13.69
N VAL A 185 7.41 -8.51 -13.12
CA VAL A 185 7.24 -9.95 -12.79
C VAL A 185 6.23 -10.13 -11.66
N ASP A 186 6.52 -9.55 -10.51
CA ASP A 186 5.55 -9.29 -9.46
C ASP A 186 5.39 -7.78 -9.44
N PHE A 187 4.27 -7.26 -9.97
CA PHE A 187 4.15 -5.82 -10.16
C PHE A 187 4.49 -5.10 -8.85
N SER A 188 5.62 -4.39 -8.86
CA SER A 188 6.12 -3.73 -7.67
C SER A 188 6.64 -2.38 -8.07
N MET A 189 6.20 -1.37 -7.32
CA MET A 189 6.63 0.00 -7.49
C MET A 189 7.14 0.50 -6.15
N ASP A 190 8.41 0.85 -6.09
CA ASP A 190 9.01 1.50 -4.95
C ASP A 190 9.37 2.94 -5.32
N ILE A 191 8.78 3.90 -4.61
CA ILE A 191 9.19 5.29 -4.65
C ILE A 191 10.09 5.58 -3.45
N PHE A 192 11.24 6.19 -3.71
CA PHE A 192 12.17 6.63 -2.68
C PHE A 192 12.46 8.11 -2.89
N THR A 193 12.20 8.91 -1.85
CA THR A 193 12.65 10.30 -1.79
C THR A 193 13.88 10.38 -0.89
N CYS A 194 14.85 11.21 -1.26
CA CYS A 194 16.00 11.53 -0.43
C CYS A 194 15.52 12.20 0.87
N GLU A 195 16.16 11.85 1.97
CA GLU A 195 15.74 12.26 3.31
C GLU A 195 16.91 12.88 4.09
N CYS A 196 18.07 13.05 3.46
CA CYS A 196 19.30 13.50 4.13
C CYS A 196 19.25 14.94 4.64
N ASP A 197 18.33 15.76 4.12
CA ASP A 197 18.04 17.11 4.60
C ASP A 197 17.30 17.11 5.96
N ARG A 198 16.61 16.02 6.28
CA ARG A 198 15.71 15.92 7.46
C ARG A 198 16.10 14.83 8.45
N PHE A 199 16.78 13.79 7.99
CA PHE A 199 17.05 12.59 8.76
C PHE A 199 18.48 12.11 8.52
N GLU A 200 19.16 11.70 9.60
CA GLU A 200 20.48 11.07 9.51
C GLU A 200 20.46 9.79 8.66
N LYS A 201 19.34 9.06 8.70
CA LYS A 201 19.13 7.80 7.99
C LYS A 201 18.22 8.03 6.79
N CYS A 202 18.80 8.03 5.59
CA CYS A 202 18.05 8.07 4.33
C CYS A 202 17.88 6.67 3.72
N LEU A 203 16.64 6.24 3.50
CA LEU A 203 16.34 4.94 2.89
C LEU A 203 16.85 4.82 1.44
N LEU A 204 16.84 5.92 0.69
CA LEU A 204 17.38 5.95 -0.68
C LEU A 204 18.88 5.70 -0.67
N LYS A 205 19.65 6.47 0.14
CA LYS A 205 21.10 6.30 0.30
C LYS A 205 21.46 4.87 0.70
N LYS A 206 20.71 4.30 1.66
CA LYS A 206 20.95 2.95 2.17
C LYS A 206 20.71 1.86 1.13
N ARG A 207 19.64 1.95 0.34
CA ARG A 207 19.25 0.88 -0.60
C ARG A 207 19.82 1.03 -1.99
N TYR A 208 20.03 2.27 -2.43
CA TYR A 208 20.54 2.58 -3.76
C TYR A 208 21.53 3.75 -3.68
N PRO A 209 22.70 3.56 -3.07
CA PRO A 209 23.69 4.63 -2.92
C PRO A 209 24.07 5.24 -4.28
N LYS A 210 24.13 4.43 -5.35
CA LYS A 210 24.42 4.88 -6.71
C LYS A 210 23.40 5.84 -7.33
N PHE A 211 22.17 5.89 -6.80
CA PHE A 211 21.11 6.78 -7.28
C PHE A 211 20.83 7.93 -6.29
N HIS A 212 21.69 8.08 -5.28
CA HIS A 212 21.53 9.10 -4.26
C HIS A 212 22.27 10.41 -4.60
N ASP A 213 23.09 10.41 -5.64
CA ASP A 213 23.80 11.61 -6.10
C ASP A 213 22.84 12.46 -6.98
N PHE A 214 22.29 13.53 -6.40
CA PHE A 214 21.26 14.38 -7.00
C PHE A 214 21.76 15.78 -7.30
#